data_AF-A0A846C9D8-F1
#
_entry.id   AF-A0A846C9D8-F1
#
_cell.length_a   1.000
_cell.length_b   1.000
_cell.length_c   1.000
_cell.angle_alpha   90.00
_cell.angle_beta   90.00
_cell.angle_gamma   90.00
#
_symmetry.space_group_name_H-M   'P 1'
#
loop_
_entity.id
_entity.type
_entity.pdbx_description
1 polymer ?
#
loop_
_entity_poly.entity_id
_entity_poly.type
_entity_poly.pdbx_seq_one_letter_code
_entity_poly.pdbx_strand_id
1 'polypeptide(L)'
;MGKVEGRETYQDYAKRFLTYIKIPQPYHSFKDSFYEYLSRSFDVESQQIRVRFKEQLYKHLRNVMSENDNQLFNEFLMKKTCSKILSFLIVNNQKQLQHYLFVNLIDNLGPIITTGLLLKILLVCQQVIPGLEQRFAILFNHYESSTQKKVQWLIKELENMQIALSTNFGRIDLSFIH
;
A
#
# COMPACT_ATOMS: atom_id res chain seq x y z
N MET A 1 -6.83 -16.08 -5.39
CA MET A 1 -6.79 -14.86 -6.24
C MET A 1 -5.34 -14.46 -6.37
N GLY A 2 -4.75 -14.48 -7.57
CA GLY A 2 -3.27 -14.45 -7.68
C GLY A 2 -2.70 -14.14 -9.06
N LYS A 3 -3.39 -13.37 -9.90
CA LYS A 3 -2.83 -12.96 -11.19
C LYS A 3 -2.97 -11.45 -11.34
N VAL A 4 -1.84 -10.76 -11.41
CA VAL A 4 -1.74 -9.36 -11.81
C VAL A 4 -1.26 -9.43 -13.25
N GLU A 5 -2.18 -9.26 -14.20
CA GLU A 5 -1.90 -9.19 -15.64
C GLU A 5 -1.04 -10.34 -16.21
N GLY A 6 -1.69 -11.36 -16.77
CA GLY A 6 -1.00 -12.40 -17.56
C GLY A 6 -0.07 -13.31 -16.75
N ARG A 7 -0.59 -14.44 -16.23
CA ARG A 7 0.15 -15.52 -15.53
C ARG A 7 1.02 -15.13 -14.32
N GLU A 8 1.37 -13.87 -14.09
CA GLU A 8 2.30 -13.43 -13.05
C GLU A 8 1.58 -13.10 -11.73
N THR A 9 2.21 -13.46 -10.62
CA THR A 9 1.69 -13.20 -9.27
C THR A 9 2.17 -11.85 -8.74
N TYR A 10 1.51 -11.32 -7.69
CA TYR A 10 2.01 -10.14 -6.97
C TYR A 10 3.45 -10.33 -6.46
N GLN A 11 3.83 -11.56 -6.09
CA GLN A 11 5.18 -11.88 -5.61
C GLN A 11 6.21 -11.78 -6.73
N ASP A 12 5.91 -12.30 -7.93
CA ASP A 12 6.80 -12.19 -9.09
C ASP A 12 7.03 -10.72 -9.46
N TYR A 13 5.95 -9.95 -9.45
CA TYR A 13 5.97 -8.53 -9.73
C TYR A 13 6.82 -7.75 -8.71
N ALA A 14 6.62 -8.00 -7.41
CA ALA A 14 7.41 -7.41 -6.35
C ALA A 14 8.89 -7.81 -6.42
N LYS A 15 9.20 -9.08 -6.73
CA LYS A 15 10.57 -9.58 -6.85
C LYS A 15 11.35 -8.86 -7.95
N ARG A 16 10.70 -8.59 -9.10
CA ARG A 16 11.32 -7.79 -10.18
C ARG A 16 11.58 -6.36 -9.74
N PHE A 17 10.60 -5.72 -9.09
CA PHE A 17 10.77 -4.37 -8.58
C PHE A 17 11.90 -4.29 -7.55
N LEU A 18 11.93 -5.22 -6.59
CA LEU A 18 13.01 -5.32 -5.59
C LEU A 18 14.39 -5.56 -6.22
N THR A 19 14.46 -6.31 -7.32
CA THR A 19 15.71 -6.52 -8.06
C THR A 19 16.17 -5.24 -8.75
N TYR A 20 15.24 -4.50 -9.36
CA TYR A 20 15.52 -3.23 -10.01
C TYR A 20 16.02 -2.16 -9.02
N ILE A 21 15.40 -2.03 -7.85
CA ILE A 21 15.76 -0.97 -6.89
C ILE A 21 17.10 -1.21 -6.16
N LYS A 22 17.69 -2.41 -6.28
CA LYS A 22 19.03 -2.70 -5.73
C LYS A 22 20.15 -1.97 -6.47
N ILE A 23 19.91 -1.52 -7.70
CA ILE A 23 20.85 -0.71 -8.44
C ILE A 23 20.99 0.64 -7.71
N PRO A 24 22.22 1.07 -7.35
CA PRO A 24 22.43 2.35 -6.70
C PRO A 24 21.82 3.48 -7.52
N GLN A 25 20.90 4.22 -6.90
CA GLN A 25 20.17 5.30 -7.55
C GLN A 25 19.85 6.41 -6.55
N PRO A 26 19.62 7.64 -7.03
CA PRO A 26 19.06 8.71 -6.22
C PRO A 26 17.68 8.33 -5.69
N TYR A 27 17.34 8.85 -4.51
CA TYR A 27 16.06 8.59 -3.86
C TYR A 27 14.86 9.00 -4.72
N HIS A 28 14.93 10.11 -5.46
CA HIS A 28 13.83 10.50 -6.36
C HIS A 28 13.56 9.46 -7.46
N SER A 29 14.60 8.82 -8.02
CA SER A 29 14.44 7.78 -9.04
C SER A 29 13.74 6.54 -8.48
N PHE A 30 14.01 6.20 -7.22
CA PHE A 30 13.24 5.18 -6.50
C PHE A 30 11.76 5.58 -6.37
N LYS A 31 11.46 6.82 -5.98
CA LYS A 31 10.07 7.29 -5.82
C LYS A 31 9.28 7.22 -7.14
N ASP A 32 9.90 7.65 -8.24
CA ASP A 32 9.30 7.59 -9.56
C ASP A 32 9.04 6.13 -9.99
N SER A 33 10.02 5.24 -9.77
CA SER A 33 9.87 3.81 -10.07
C SER A 33 8.82 3.13 -9.18
N PHE A 34 8.73 3.54 -7.91
CA PHE A 34 7.74 3.02 -6.97
C PHE A 34 6.33 3.48 -7.32
N TYR A 35 6.18 4.72 -7.80
CA TYR A 35 4.93 5.21 -8.36
C TYR A 35 4.46 4.32 -9.53
N GLU A 36 5.33 4.03 -10.49
CA GLU A 36 5.01 3.17 -11.63
C GLU A 36 4.61 1.76 -11.20
N TYR A 37 5.35 1.19 -10.25
CA TYR A 37 5.07 -0.12 -9.66
C TYR A 37 3.67 -0.19 -9.02
N LEU A 38 3.30 0.83 -8.23
CA LEU A 38 1.99 0.91 -7.59
C LEU A 38 0.87 1.17 -8.62
N SER A 39 1.17 1.98 -9.64
CA SER A 39 0.16 2.47 -10.60
C SER A 39 -0.31 1.45 -11.62
N ARG A 40 0.51 0.43 -11.93
CA ARG A 40 0.16 -0.63 -12.89
C ARG A 40 -1.04 -1.51 -12.50
N SER A 41 -1.50 -1.48 -11.24
CA SER A 41 -2.72 -2.21 -10.86
C SER A 41 -4.01 -1.57 -11.40
N PHE A 42 -3.93 -0.38 -11.99
CA PHE A 42 -5.10 0.44 -12.32
C PHE A 42 -5.40 0.52 -13.82
N ASP A 43 -4.72 -0.26 -14.67
CA ASP A 43 -4.61 -0.01 -16.12
C ASP A 43 -5.75 -0.54 -17.00
N VAL A 44 -6.82 -1.11 -16.43
CA VAL A 44 -7.99 -1.56 -17.21
C VAL A 44 -9.11 -0.49 -17.24
N GLU A 45 -9.09 0.36 -18.27
CA GLU A 45 -10.15 1.26 -18.77
C GLU A 45 -10.86 2.23 -17.78
N SER A 46 -10.37 3.47 -17.81
CA SER A 46 -10.97 4.78 -17.49
C SER A 46 -12.14 4.89 -16.48
N GLN A 47 -11.82 5.25 -15.25
CA GLN A 47 -12.67 6.07 -14.38
C GLN A 47 -11.88 7.32 -13.96
N GLN A 48 -12.47 8.52 -14.04
CA GLN A 48 -11.82 9.80 -13.65
C GLN A 48 -11.19 9.75 -12.24
N ILE A 49 -11.79 8.96 -11.36
CA ILE A 49 -11.34 8.74 -9.99
C ILE A 49 -9.94 8.08 -9.96
N ARG A 50 -9.64 7.16 -10.87
CA ARG A 50 -8.31 6.55 -10.99
C ARG A 50 -7.25 7.54 -11.44
N VAL A 51 -7.56 8.41 -12.41
CA VAL A 51 -6.64 9.47 -12.86
C VAL A 51 -6.34 10.41 -11.70
N ARG A 52 -7.38 10.90 -11.03
CA ARG A 52 -7.23 11.79 -9.87
C ARG A 52 -6.43 11.12 -8.74
N PHE A 53 -6.66 9.84 -8.48
CA PHE A 53 -5.89 9.10 -7.48
C PHE A 53 -4.42 8.93 -7.89
N LYS A 54 -4.14 8.53 -9.15
CA LYS A 54 -2.77 8.42 -9.67
C LYS A 54 -2.03 9.76 -9.54
N GLU A 55 -2.68 10.88 -9.83
CA GLU A 55 -2.08 12.21 -9.63
C GLU A 55 -1.82 12.53 -8.15
N GLN A 56 -2.77 12.23 -7.26
CA GLN A 56 -2.58 12.44 -5.82
C GLN A 56 -1.44 11.57 -5.28
N LEU A 57 -1.37 10.31 -5.71
CA LEU A 57 -0.31 9.38 -5.34
C LEU A 57 1.05 9.87 -5.83
N TYR A 58 1.15 10.32 -7.09
CA TYR A 58 2.39 10.87 -7.64
C TYR A 58 2.84 12.11 -6.86
N LYS A 59 1.93 13.08 -6.64
CA LYS A 59 2.21 14.29 -5.87
C LYS A 59 2.66 13.97 -4.45
N HIS A 60 1.97 13.05 -3.78
CA HIS A 60 2.33 12.61 -2.43
C HIS A 60 3.72 12.00 -2.41
N LEU A 61 3.99 11.03 -3.30
CA LEU A 61 5.30 10.39 -3.43
C LEU A 61 6.41 11.42 -3.67
N ARG A 62 6.26 12.33 -4.64
CA ARG A 62 7.23 13.39 -4.91
C ARG A 62 7.57 14.21 -3.66
N ASN A 63 6.58 14.51 -2.82
CA ASN A 63 6.77 15.30 -1.60
C ASN A 63 7.30 14.49 -0.41
N VAL A 64 7.26 13.16 -0.45
CA VAL A 64 7.76 12.33 0.66
C VAL A 64 9.26 12.47 0.79
N MET A 65 9.69 13.15 1.85
CA MET A 65 11.10 13.35 2.21
C MET A 65 11.91 13.97 1.06
N SER A 66 11.35 14.99 0.42
CA SER A 66 11.96 15.66 -0.75
C SER A 66 13.35 16.23 -0.47
N GLU A 67 13.65 16.54 0.80
CA GLU A 67 14.97 16.94 1.27
C GLU A 67 16.05 15.87 1.04
N ASN A 68 15.66 14.60 0.86
CA ASN A 68 16.56 13.48 0.63
C ASN A 68 16.67 13.10 -0.86
N ASP A 69 16.05 13.83 -1.80
CA ASP A 69 15.90 13.38 -3.21
C ASP A 69 17.19 13.10 -3.96
N ASN A 70 18.25 13.83 -3.62
CA ASN A 70 19.57 13.67 -4.22
C ASN A 70 20.46 12.69 -3.45
N GLN A 71 20.00 12.18 -2.30
CA GLN A 71 20.73 11.17 -1.54
C GLN A 71 20.59 9.79 -2.19
N LEU A 72 21.57 8.93 -1.93
CA LEU A 72 21.49 7.53 -2.34
C LEU A 72 20.32 6.84 -1.63
N PHE A 73 19.49 6.18 -2.42
CA PHE A 73 18.41 5.32 -1.93
C PHE A 73 18.95 4.21 -1.02
N ASN A 74 18.22 3.90 0.04
CA ASN A 74 18.56 2.86 1.00
C ASN A 74 17.30 2.31 1.69
N GLU A 75 17.46 1.24 2.47
CA GLU A 75 16.34 0.56 3.15
C GLU A 75 15.61 1.45 4.16
N PHE A 76 16.32 2.38 4.81
CA PHE A 76 15.70 3.34 5.73
C PHE A 76 14.71 4.25 4.98
N LEU A 77 15.13 4.81 3.84
CA LEU A 77 14.27 5.62 2.97
C LEU A 77 13.09 4.79 2.44
N MET A 78 13.33 3.53 2.05
CA MET A 78 12.25 2.62 1.62
C MET A 78 11.19 2.43 2.71
N LYS A 79 11.61 2.09 3.94
CA LYS A 79 10.71 1.86 5.07
C LYS A 79 9.90 3.10 5.44
N LYS A 80 10.57 4.27 5.49
CA LYS A 80 9.90 5.55 5.76
C LYS A 80 8.91 5.91 4.66
N THR A 81 9.26 5.67 3.40
CA THR A 81 8.37 5.90 2.26
C THR A 81 7.13 5.01 2.35
N CYS A 82 7.30 3.70 2.51
CA CYS A 82 6.18 2.76 2.61
C CYS A 82 5.24 3.13 3.77
N SER A 83 5.78 3.46 4.94
CA SER A 83 4.97 3.90 6.09
C SER A 83 4.20 5.20 5.81
N LYS A 84 4.83 6.19 5.16
CA LYS A 84 4.19 7.46 4.78
C LYS A 84 3.11 7.28 3.71
N ILE A 85 3.26 6.32 2.79
CA ILE A 85 2.20 5.98 1.84
C ILE A 85 1.03 5.31 2.56
N LEU A 86 1.28 4.36 3.48
CA LEU A 86 0.20 3.76 4.27
C LEU A 86 -0.58 4.80 5.09
N SER A 87 0.12 5.79 5.67
CA SER A 87 -0.54 6.93 6.34
C SER A 87 -1.41 7.76 5.40
N PHE A 88 -0.97 7.96 4.15
CA PHE A 88 -1.71 8.69 3.14
C PHE A 88 -2.94 7.92 2.66
N LEU A 89 -2.81 6.61 2.43
CA LEU A 89 -3.90 5.79 1.90
C LEU A 89 -4.99 5.52 2.93
N ILE A 90 -4.64 5.29 4.20
CA ILE A 90 -5.56 4.77 5.22
C ILE A 90 -5.86 5.83 6.27
N VAL A 91 -4.94 6.02 7.21
CA VAL A 91 -5.06 6.99 8.30
C VAL A 91 -3.68 7.23 8.90
N ASN A 92 -3.43 8.46 9.34
CA ASN A 92 -2.15 8.83 9.93
C ASN A 92 -2.12 8.60 11.45
N ASN A 93 -3.15 9.07 12.17
CA ASN A 93 -3.29 8.88 13.61
C ASN A 93 -4.75 9.05 14.08
N GLN A 94 -5.03 8.70 15.34
CA GLN A 94 -6.36 8.80 15.95
C GLN A 94 -6.91 10.24 16.02
N LYS A 95 -6.04 11.25 16.05
CA LYS A 95 -6.44 12.66 16.16
C LYS A 95 -6.88 13.26 14.82
N GLN A 96 -6.44 12.68 13.71
CA GLN A 96 -6.72 13.15 12.36
C GLN A 96 -7.10 11.96 11.47
N LEU A 97 -8.35 11.51 11.64
CA LEU A 97 -8.99 10.49 10.85
C LEU A 97 -9.31 11.05 9.45
N GLN A 98 -8.31 11.09 8.57
CA GLN A 98 -8.47 11.43 7.15
C GLN A 98 -8.56 10.18 6.28
N HIS A 99 -9.47 9.27 6.63
CA HIS A 99 -9.64 7.98 5.94
C HIS A 99 -10.64 8.02 4.77
N TYR A 100 -11.14 9.21 4.42
CA TYR A 100 -12.02 9.39 3.25
C TYR A 100 -11.37 8.94 1.95
N LEU A 101 -10.04 9.09 1.80
CA LEU A 101 -9.34 8.56 0.63
C LEU A 101 -9.46 7.04 0.56
N PHE A 102 -9.25 6.36 1.69
CA PHE A 102 -9.38 4.91 1.79
C PHE A 102 -10.78 4.45 1.42
N VAL A 103 -11.80 5.04 2.06
CA VAL A 103 -13.21 4.74 1.77
C VAL A 103 -13.53 4.99 0.29
N ASN A 104 -13.08 6.11 -0.27
CA ASN A 104 -13.28 6.42 -1.68
C ASN A 104 -12.62 5.39 -2.61
N LEU A 105 -11.40 4.91 -2.31
CA LEU A 105 -10.75 3.86 -3.08
C LEU A 105 -11.56 2.56 -3.06
N ILE A 106 -12.10 2.20 -1.91
CA ILE A 106 -12.90 0.97 -1.75
C ILE A 106 -14.23 1.09 -2.49
N ASP A 107 -14.91 2.21 -2.35
CA ASP A 107 -16.21 2.45 -2.99
C ASP A 107 -16.10 2.49 -4.52
N ASN A 108 -14.99 3.01 -5.06
CA ASN A 108 -14.85 3.24 -6.50
C ASN A 108 -14.02 2.18 -7.23
N LEU A 109 -13.03 1.56 -6.57
CA LEU A 109 -12.16 0.54 -7.15
C LEU A 109 -12.49 -0.86 -6.64
N GLY A 110 -13.26 -0.95 -5.55
CA GLY A 110 -13.57 -2.20 -4.91
C GLY A 110 -12.45 -2.69 -3.97
N PRO A 111 -12.81 -3.60 -3.05
CA PRO A 111 -11.93 -4.03 -1.98
C PRO A 111 -10.71 -4.84 -2.45
N ILE A 112 -10.89 -5.61 -3.53
CA ILE A 112 -9.83 -6.45 -4.09
C ILE A 112 -8.69 -5.59 -4.65
N ILE A 113 -9.02 -4.53 -5.41
CA ILE A 113 -8.01 -3.64 -6.01
C ILE A 113 -7.28 -2.86 -4.92
N THR A 114 -8.02 -2.36 -3.93
CA THR A 114 -7.46 -1.63 -2.77
C THR A 114 -6.54 -2.53 -1.95
N THR A 115 -6.96 -3.76 -1.66
CA THR A 115 -6.11 -4.78 -1.02
C THR A 115 -4.86 -5.08 -1.84
N GLY A 116 -4.99 -5.20 -3.16
CA GLY A 116 -3.85 -5.40 -4.06
C GLY A 116 -2.82 -4.27 -4.01
N LEU A 117 -3.28 -3.02 -3.88
CA LEU A 117 -2.41 -1.85 -3.69
C LEU A 117 -1.65 -1.94 -2.35
N LEU A 118 -2.35 -2.24 -1.25
CA LEU A 118 -1.72 -2.39 0.06
C LEU A 118 -0.72 -3.55 0.06
N LEU A 119 -1.09 -4.69 -0.51
CA LEU A 119 -0.22 -5.86 -0.64
C LEU A 119 1.06 -5.54 -1.41
N LYS A 120 0.98 -4.78 -2.51
CA LYS A 120 2.16 -4.33 -3.25
C LYS A 120 3.14 -3.57 -2.38
N ILE A 121 2.66 -2.70 -1.48
CA ILE A 121 3.51 -1.96 -0.53
C ILE A 121 4.15 -2.91 0.47
N LEU A 122 3.39 -3.85 1.03
CA LEU A 122 3.89 -4.83 2.00
C LEU A 122 4.94 -5.78 1.39
N LEU A 123 4.76 -6.18 0.13
CA LEU A 123 5.73 -7.02 -0.58
C LEU A 123 7.04 -6.30 -0.86
N VAL A 124 7.02 -4.96 -0.96
CA VAL A 124 8.24 -4.14 -1.06
C VAL A 124 8.89 -3.97 0.31
N CYS A 125 8.11 -3.76 1.37
CA CYS A 125 8.63 -3.56 2.72
C CYS A 125 7.77 -4.28 3.77
N GLN A 126 8.14 -5.51 4.10
CA GLN A 126 7.37 -6.31 5.08
C GLN A 126 7.43 -5.71 6.49
N GLN A 127 8.47 -4.95 6.80
CA GLN A 127 8.63 -4.29 8.10
C GLN A 127 7.54 -3.24 8.42
N VAL A 128 6.70 -2.87 7.45
CA VAL A 128 5.57 -1.96 7.68
C VAL A 128 4.24 -2.66 7.97
N ILE A 129 4.19 -4.01 7.98
CA ILE A 129 2.99 -4.80 8.32
C ILE A 129 2.40 -4.38 9.68
N PRO A 130 3.17 -4.28 10.79
CA PRO A 130 2.60 -3.87 12.07
C PRO A 130 1.99 -2.46 12.03
N GLY A 131 2.58 -1.57 11.22
CA GLY A 131 2.04 -0.23 11.00
C GLY A 131 0.71 -0.26 10.24
N LEU A 132 0.53 -1.18 9.29
CA LEU A 132 -0.74 -1.38 8.60
C LEU A 132 -1.82 -1.87 9.58
N GLU A 133 -1.51 -2.90 10.37
CA GLU A 133 -2.42 -3.48 11.36
C GLU A 133 -2.87 -2.42 12.38
N GLN A 134 -1.94 -1.60 12.86
CA GLN A 134 -2.26 -0.49 13.76
C GLN A 134 -3.25 0.50 13.14
N ARG A 135 -3.14 0.80 11.84
CA ARG A 135 -4.06 1.70 11.14
C ARG A 135 -5.45 1.09 10.99
N PHE A 136 -5.52 -0.21 10.73
CA PHE A 136 -6.80 -0.93 10.73
C PHE A 136 -7.42 -0.98 12.12
N ALA A 137 -6.64 -1.17 13.19
CA ALA A 137 -7.13 -1.11 14.56
C ALA A 137 -7.72 0.28 14.89
N ILE A 138 -7.08 1.36 14.42
CA ILE A 138 -7.61 2.73 14.56
C ILE A 138 -8.97 2.86 13.86
N LEU A 139 -9.11 2.37 12.63
CA LEU A 139 -10.38 2.39 11.91
C LEU A 139 -11.44 1.53 12.59
N PHE A 140 -11.07 0.32 13.03
CA PHE A 140 -11.96 -0.56 13.77
C PHE A 140 -12.53 0.13 15.01
N ASN A 141 -11.66 0.71 15.85
CA ASN A 141 -12.08 1.44 17.05
C ASN A 141 -12.95 2.66 16.72
N HIS A 142 -12.66 3.37 15.62
CA HIS A 142 -13.50 4.50 15.20
C HIS A 142 -14.93 4.08 14.83
N TYR A 143 -15.09 2.88 14.27
CA TYR A 143 -16.35 2.36 13.77
C TYR A 143 -17.05 1.37 14.71
N GLU A 144 -16.51 1.14 15.91
CA GLU A 144 -17.01 0.12 16.87
C GLU A 144 -18.50 0.28 17.20
N SER A 145 -18.97 1.52 17.38
CA SER A 145 -20.37 1.83 17.70
C SER A 145 -21.27 1.96 16.46
N SER A 146 -20.71 1.80 15.25
CA SER A 146 -21.47 1.94 14.02
C SER A 146 -22.24 0.66 13.67
N THR A 147 -23.44 0.82 13.12
CA THR A 147 -24.24 -0.32 12.67
C THR A 147 -23.50 -1.14 11.61
N GLN A 148 -23.65 -2.46 11.63
CA GLN A 148 -23.02 -3.37 10.67
C GLN A 148 -23.20 -2.94 9.21
N LYS A 149 -24.37 -2.42 8.84
CA LYS A 149 -24.68 -1.93 7.48
C LYS A 149 -23.76 -0.77 7.04
N LYS A 150 -23.36 0.11 7.96
CA LYS A 150 -22.50 1.29 7.69
C LYS A 150 -21.01 0.92 7.58
N VAL A 151 -20.62 -0.24 8.09
CA VAL A 151 -19.21 -0.68 8.19
C VAL A 151 -18.90 -1.90 7.32
N GLN A 152 -19.84 -2.30 6.44
CA GLN A 152 -19.66 -3.42 5.51
C GLN A 152 -18.38 -3.28 4.66
N TRP A 153 -18.03 -2.05 4.27
CA TRP A 153 -16.79 -1.78 3.52
C TRP A 153 -15.56 -2.19 4.34
N LEU A 154 -15.52 -1.86 5.63
CA LEU A 154 -14.38 -2.13 6.51
C LEU A 154 -14.25 -3.63 6.78
N ILE A 155 -15.38 -4.32 7.01
CA ILE A 155 -15.39 -5.78 7.17
C ILE A 155 -14.79 -6.46 5.93
N LYS A 156 -15.26 -6.08 4.73
CA LYS A 156 -14.75 -6.63 3.47
C LYS A 156 -13.27 -6.34 3.26
N GLU A 157 -12.77 -5.16 3.61
CA GLU A 157 -11.33 -4.88 3.56
C GLU A 157 -10.54 -5.77 4.50
N LEU A 158 -10.99 -5.91 5.75
CA LEU A 158 -10.30 -6.73 6.74
C LEU A 158 -10.23 -8.20 6.31
N GLU A 159 -11.31 -8.74 5.74
CA GLU A 159 -11.35 -10.10 5.19
C GLU A 159 -10.37 -10.27 4.02
N ASN A 160 -10.37 -9.33 3.05
CA ASN A 160 -9.46 -9.38 1.92
C ASN A 160 -7.99 -9.24 2.36
N MET A 161 -7.72 -8.34 3.30
CA MET A 161 -6.39 -8.17 3.87
C MET A 161 -5.93 -9.41 4.65
N GLN A 162 -6.80 -10.04 5.43
CA GLN A 162 -6.48 -11.28 6.13
C GLN A 162 -6.08 -12.39 5.15
N ILE A 163 -6.85 -12.58 4.07
CA ILE A 163 -6.53 -13.55 3.01
C ILE A 163 -5.20 -13.21 2.35
N ALA A 164 -4.98 -11.93 2.00
CA ALA A 164 -3.76 -11.47 1.37
C ALA A 164 -2.54 -11.71 2.27
N LEU A 165 -2.64 -11.39 3.55
CA LEU A 165 -1.57 -11.59 4.53
C LEU A 165 -1.27 -13.08 4.73
N SER A 166 -2.28 -13.91 4.97
CA SER A 166 -2.09 -15.35 5.16
C SER A 166 -1.51 -16.05 3.92
N THR A 167 -1.92 -15.63 2.71
CA THR A 167 -1.43 -16.24 1.47
C THR A 167 0.00 -15.83 1.13
N ASN A 168 0.40 -14.59 1.43
CA ASN A 168 1.71 -14.05 1.03
C ASN A 168 2.76 -14.06 2.14
N PHE A 169 2.34 -14.08 3.40
CA PHE A 169 3.19 -13.97 4.59
C PHE A 169 2.89 -15.02 5.68
N GLY A 170 1.87 -15.88 5.51
CA GLY A 170 1.51 -16.91 6.49
C GLY A 170 2.54 -18.04 6.66
N ARG A 171 3.64 -18.01 5.90
CA ARG A 171 4.81 -18.91 6.03
C ARG A 171 6.10 -18.12 6.30
N ILE A 172 6.02 -17.01 7.03
CA ILE A 172 7.25 -16.35 7.50
C ILE A 172 7.92 -17.32 8.47
N ASP A 173 9.05 -17.88 8.03
CA ASP A 173 9.99 -18.58 8.89
C ASP A 173 10.59 -17.55 9.85
N LEU A 174 10.26 -17.66 11.14
CA LEU A 174 10.71 -16.74 12.18
C LEU A 174 12.19 -16.97 12.56
N SER A 175 12.93 -17.78 11.79
CA SER A 175 14.37 -17.99 11.93
C SER A 175 15.21 -16.71 11.78
N PHE A 176 14.62 -15.60 11.35
CA PHE A 176 15.26 -14.28 11.29
C PHE A 176 15.07 -13.43 12.55
N ILE A 177 14.34 -13.93 13.56
CA ILE A 177 14.33 -13.38 14.91
C ILE A 177 15.34 -14.19 15.74
N HIS A 178 16.62 -13.82 15.61
CA HIS A 178 17.67 -14.22 16.55
C HIS A 178 18.54 -13.02 16.88
#